data_AF-A0A954NWK8-F1
#
_entry.id   AF-A0A954NWK8-F1
#
_cell.length_a   1.000
_cell.length_b   1.000
_cell.length_c   1.000
_cell.angle_alpha   90.00
_cell.angle_beta   90.00
_cell.angle_gamma   90.00
#
_symmetry.space_group_name_H-M   'P 1'
#
loop_
_entity.id
_entity.type
_entity.pdbx_description
1 polymer ?
#
loop_
_entity_poly.entity_id
_entity_poly.type
_entity_poly.pdbx_seq_one_letter_code
_entity_poly.pdbx_strand_id
1 'polypeptide(L)'
;WARHWLDVARYADTKGYLDGGQTRYAFAYTYRDYVIRAFEEDLPYAVFVRDQIAADQYDLPASQRWRWAAMGFLTTGRRFNDDPYDTMDDRLDVIGRGLLGITIGCARCHDHKYDPLTTAEYYGLSGILGSSYEPEQPELPLLDPANSHLEPEYAKQLGERLHDFKAEFQRLHDSIQHEMRAYA
;
A
#
# COMPACT_ATOMS: atom_id res chain seq x y z
N TRP A 1 2.86 -12.25 18.57
CA TRP A 1 3.81 -11.24 18.04
C TRP A 1 3.36 -10.60 16.74
N ALA A 2 3.00 -11.36 15.68
CA ALA A 2 2.51 -10.79 14.41
C ALA A 2 1.43 -9.70 14.57
N ARG A 3 0.43 -9.91 15.44
CA ARG A 3 -0.59 -8.88 15.73
C ARG A 3 0.01 -7.55 16.22
N HIS A 4 0.98 -7.59 17.12
CA HIS A 4 1.65 -6.39 17.63
C HIS A 4 2.47 -5.71 16.54
N TRP A 5 3.09 -6.48 15.65
CA TRP A 5 3.78 -5.90 14.50
C TRP A 5 2.81 -5.18 13.57
N LEU A 6 1.63 -5.75 13.31
CA LEU A 6 0.60 -5.11 12.50
C LEU A 6 0.11 -3.79 13.10
N ASP A 7 0.11 -3.65 14.43
CA ASP A 7 -0.15 -2.37 15.10
C ASP A 7 0.97 -1.34 14.80
N VAL A 8 2.23 -1.76 14.88
CA VAL A 8 3.40 -0.92 14.55
C VAL A 8 3.40 -0.48 13.09
N ALA A 9 3.07 -1.39 12.18
CA ALA A 9 2.96 -1.14 10.75
C ALA A 9 1.72 -0.31 10.37
N ARG A 10 0.88 0.06 11.34
CA ARG A 10 -0.37 0.83 11.15
C ARG A 10 -1.31 0.13 10.15
N TYR A 11 -1.30 -1.20 10.18
CA TYR A 11 -2.06 -2.01 9.26
C TYR A 11 -3.57 -1.81 9.43
N ALA A 12 -4.25 -1.55 8.32
CA ALA A 12 -5.68 -1.60 8.20
C ALA A 12 -6.08 -2.07 6.80
N ASP A 13 -7.23 -2.77 6.71
CA ASP A 13 -7.82 -3.12 5.40
C ASP A 13 -8.37 -1.87 4.68
N THR A 14 -8.46 -0.74 5.38
CA THR A 14 -9.02 0.52 4.89
C THR A 14 -7.99 1.64 4.86
N LYS A 15 -8.11 2.50 3.85
CA LYS A 15 -7.40 3.77 3.74
C LYS A 15 -7.98 4.76 4.74
N GLY A 16 -7.12 5.36 5.56
CA GLY A 16 -7.52 6.44 6.48
C GLY A 16 -7.50 7.82 5.81
N TYR A 17 -8.35 8.73 6.27
CA TYR A 17 -8.49 10.11 5.75
C TYR A 17 -8.77 10.13 4.24
N LEU A 18 -9.98 9.72 3.83
CA LEU A 18 -10.44 9.83 2.45
C LEU A 18 -11.86 10.40 2.41
N ASP A 19 -12.01 11.54 1.75
CA ASP A 19 -13.30 12.17 1.45
C ASP A 19 -13.88 11.58 0.15
N GLY A 20 -14.31 10.31 0.23
CA GLY A 20 -14.89 9.56 -0.89
C GLY A 20 -13.93 8.61 -1.60
N GLY A 21 -14.42 7.92 -2.62
CA GLY A 21 -13.65 6.92 -3.39
C GLY A 21 -13.57 5.53 -2.73
N GLN A 22 -12.65 4.70 -3.20
CA GLN A 22 -12.46 3.33 -2.70
C GLN A 22 -11.74 3.36 -1.35
N THR A 23 -12.46 3.05 -0.28
CA THR A 23 -11.95 3.12 1.09
C THR A 23 -11.13 1.89 1.50
N ARG A 24 -11.15 0.81 0.71
CA ARG A 24 -10.39 -0.42 1.01
C ARG A 24 -9.13 -0.54 0.16
N TYR A 25 -8.09 -1.08 0.78
CA TYR A 25 -6.94 -1.61 0.05
C TYR A 25 -7.28 -3.01 -0.47
N ALA A 26 -7.36 -3.16 -1.80
CA ALA A 26 -7.77 -4.43 -2.42
C ALA A 26 -6.89 -5.62 -1.99
N PHE A 27 -5.59 -5.38 -1.79
CA PHE A 27 -4.60 -6.41 -1.48
C PHE A 27 -3.98 -6.28 -0.08
N ALA A 28 -4.55 -5.49 0.84
CA ALA A 28 -3.95 -5.31 2.18
C ALA A 28 -3.69 -6.65 2.90
N TYR A 29 -4.57 -7.63 2.73
CA TYR A 29 -4.44 -8.93 3.36
C TYR A 29 -3.10 -9.65 3.02
N THR A 30 -2.49 -9.37 1.87
CA THR A 30 -1.22 -10.00 1.50
C THR A 30 -0.08 -9.58 2.42
N TYR A 31 -0.09 -8.32 2.90
CA TYR A 31 0.85 -7.84 3.90
C TYR A 31 0.62 -8.51 5.26
N ARG A 32 -0.64 -8.62 5.69
CA ARG A 32 -0.99 -9.33 6.92
C ARG A 32 -0.48 -10.77 6.89
N ASP A 33 -0.73 -11.46 5.79
CA ASP A 33 -0.35 -12.86 5.60
C ASP A 33 1.18 -13.00 5.53
N TYR A 34 1.88 -12.04 4.90
CA TYR A 34 3.35 -11.94 4.95
C TYR A 34 3.85 -11.84 6.40
N VAL A 35 3.31 -10.93 7.21
CA VAL A 35 3.76 -10.76 8.61
C VAL A 35 3.49 -12.03 9.42
N ILE A 36 2.31 -12.66 9.26
CA ILE A 36 2.00 -13.91 9.96
C ILE A 36 3.02 -14.99 9.57
N ARG A 37 3.24 -15.19 8.27
CA ARG A 37 4.15 -16.21 7.75
C ARG A 37 5.61 -15.94 8.12
N ALA A 38 6.06 -14.68 8.07
CA ALA A 38 7.43 -14.31 8.42
C ALA A 38 7.76 -14.64 9.88
N PHE A 39 6.79 -14.45 10.78
CA PHE A 39 6.94 -14.84 12.19
C PHE A 39 6.79 -16.35 12.40
N GLU A 40 5.95 -17.03 11.62
CA GLU A 40 5.81 -18.49 11.67
C GLU A 40 7.07 -19.22 11.19
N GLU A 41 7.70 -18.72 10.13
CA GLU A 41 8.94 -19.27 9.56
C GLU A 41 10.21 -18.76 10.28
N ASP A 42 10.08 -18.00 11.37
CA ASP A 42 11.18 -17.38 12.11
C ASP A 42 12.20 -16.66 11.20
N LEU A 43 11.69 -15.85 10.25
CA LEU A 43 12.56 -15.10 9.35
C LEU A 43 13.57 -14.25 10.15
N PRO A 44 14.87 -14.30 9.80
CA PRO A 44 15.86 -13.49 10.49
C PRO A 44 15.46 -12.00 10.47
N TYR A 45 15.52 -11.33 11.62
CA TYR A 45 15.03 -9.95 11.76
C TYR A 45 15.61 -8.99 10.71
N ALA A 46 16.90 -9.11 10.39
CA ALA A 46 17.53 -8.30 9.36
C ALA A 46 16.92 -8.51 7.96
N VAL A 47 16.50 -9.74 7.65
CA VAL A 47 15.80 -10.07 6.41
C VAL A 47 14.39 -9.50 6.44
N PHE A 48 13.67 -9.71 7.55
CA PHE A 48 12.33 -9.17 7.74
C PHE A 48 12.29 -7.65 7.56
N VAL A 49 13.17 -6.89 8.23
CA VAL A 49 13.24 -5.42 8.10
C VAL A 49 13.59 -4.99 6.68
N ARG A 50 14.54 -5.68 6.04
CA ARG A 50 14.95 -5.34 4.67
C ARG A 50 13.81 -5.55 3.67
N ASP A 51 13.05 -6.62 3.83
CA ASP A 51 11.89 -6.91 2.97
C ASP A 51 10.83 -5.79 3.09
N GLN A 52 10.61 -5.23 4.28
CA GLN A 52 9.62 -4.14 4.49
C GLN A 52 9.93 -2.87 3.69
N ILE A 53 11.20 -2.66 3.32
CA ILE A 53 11.70 -1.42 2.71
C ILE A 53 12.05 -1.61 1.23
N ALA A 54 12.51 -2.80 0.85
CA ALA A 54 13.12 -3.01 -0.47
C ALA A 54 12.94 -4.45 -0.98
N ALA A 55 11.86 -5.17 -0.63
CA ALA A 55 11.67 -6.54 -1.12
C ALA A 55 11.65 -6.64 -2.66
N ASP A 56 11.16 -5.60 -3.33
CA ASP A 56 11.10 -5.45 -4.79
C ASP A 56 12.49 -5.34 -5.45
N GLN A 57 13.54 -4.97 -4.69
CA GLN A 57 14.90 -4.81 -5.20
C GLN A 57 15.67 -6.13 -5.35
N TYR A 58 15.08 -7.26 -4.95
CA TYR A 58 15.70 -8.57 -5.04
C TYR A 58 14.91 -9.50 -5.96
N ASP A 59 15.64 -10.21 -6.83
CA ASP A 59 15.06 -11.30 -7.61
C ASP A 59 14.88 -12.53 -6.71
N LEU A 60 13.65 -12.73 -6.25
CA LEU A 60 13.29 -13.85 -5.39
C LEU A 60 12.84 -15.05 -6.23
N PRO A 61 13.28 -16.28 -5.89
CA PRO A 61 12.74 -17.46 -6.54
C PRO A 61 11.23 -17.53 -6.33
N ALA A 62 10.53 -18.21 -7.24
CA ALA A 62 9.07 -18.34 -7.24
C ALA A 62 8.51 -18.78 -5.87
N SER A 63 9.21 -19.64 -5.14
CA SER A 63 8.83 -20.12 -3.80
C SER A 63 8.87 -19.06 -2.69
N GLN A 64 9.54 -17.92 -2.93
CA GLN A 64 9.76 -16.84 -1.96
C GLN A 64 9.09 -15.52 -2.38
N ARG A 65 8.42 -15.45 -3.53
CA ARG A 65 7.77 -14.20 -4.02
C ARG A 65 6.71 -13.64 -3.09
N TRP A 66 6.14 -14.46 -2.21
CA TRP A 66 5.26 -14.00 -1.13
C TRP A 66 5.91 -12.89 -0.26
N ARG A 67 7.25 -12.83 -0.19
CA ARG A 67 7.99 -11.79 0.54
C ARG A 67 7.89 -10.41 -0.08
N TRP A 68 7.56 -10.28 -1.36
CA TRP A 68 7.28 -8.97 -1.98
C TRP A 68 6.08 -8.25 -1.35
N ALA A 69 5.16 -8.99 -0.72
CA ALA A 69 4.06 -8.40 0.02
C ALA A 69 4.52 -7.56 1.22
N ALA A 70 5.77 -7.71 1.70
CA ALA A 70 6.35 -6.91 2.77
C ALA A 70 6.31 -5.39 2.50
N MET A 71 6.30 -4.99 1.23
CA MET A 71 6.15 -3.59 0.81
C MET A 71 4.82 -2.97 1.25
N GLY A 72 3.87 -3.78 1.74
CA GLY A 72 2.70 -3.32 2.50
C GLY A 72 3.05 -2.42 3.68
N PHE A 73 4.25 -2.52 4.26
CA PHE A 73 4.71 -1.66 5.35
C PHE A 73 4.74 -0.17 4.97
N LEU A 74 5.03 0.16 3.71
CA LEU A 74 5.07 1.53 3.19
C LEU A 74 3.82 1.93 2.39
N THR A 75 3.03 0.96 1.95
CA THR A 75 1.91 1.16 1.01
C THR A 75 0.53 1.01 1.65
N THR A 76 0.44 0.39 2.84
CA THR A 76 -0.77 0.41 3.66
C THR A 76 -0.77 1.61 4.63
N GLY A 77 -1.92 1.92 5.22
CA GLY A 77 -2.05 2.98 6.23
C GLY A 77 -2.96 4.14 5.79
N ARG A 78 -2.57 5.37 6.15
CA ARG A 78 -3.34 6.58 5.89
C ARG A 78 -2.98 7.17 4.52
N ARG A 79 -3.96 7.77 3.83
CA ARG A 79 -3.76 8.38 2.50
C ARG A 79 -3.99 9.89 2.47
N PHE A 80 -4.51 10.50 3.54
CA PHE A 80 -4.61 11.96 3.69
C PHE A 80 -5.24 12.67 2.48
N ASN A 81 -6.38 12.19 2.00
CA ASN A 81 -7.06 12.68 0.79
C ASN A 81 -6.14 12.68 -0.45
N ASP A 82 -5.27 11.67 -0.52
CA ASP A 82 -4.24 11.48 -1.52
C ASP A 82 -3.20 12.63 -1.59
N ASP A 83 -3.00 13.36 -0.48
CA ASP A 83 -1.87 14.30 -0.35
C ASP A 83 -0.54 13.52 -0.30
N PRO A 84 0.34 13.68 -1.30
CA PRO A 84 1.60 12.96 -1.36
C PRO A 84 2.55 13.34 -0.22
N TYR A 85 2.51 14.58 0.28
CA TYR A 85 3.46 15.05 1.29
C TYR A 85 3.16 14.53 2.69
N ASP A 86 1.88 14.51 3.07
CA ASP A 86 1.46 13.94 4.36
C ASP A 86 1.50 12.41 4.35
N THR A 87 1.22 11.78 3.20
CA THR A 87 1.47 10.34 3.02
C THR A 87 2.97 10.03 3.14
N MET A 88 3.85 10.89 2.62
CA MET A 88 5.30 10.73 2.75
C MET A 88 5.75 10.84 4.21
N ASP A 89 5.26 11.84 4.94
CA ASP A 89 5.56 12.06 6.36
C ASP A 89 5.13 10.85 7.21
N ASP A 90 3.96 10.28 6.92
CA ASP A 90 3.45 9.08 7.58
C ASP A 90 4.30 7.82 7.29
N ARG A 91 4.88 7.70 6.09
CA ARG A 91 5.87 6.65 5.77
C ARG A 91 7.19 6.87 6.51
N LEU A 92 7.67 8.11 6.61
CA LEU A 92 8.87 8.43 7.39
C LEU A 92 8.65 8.17 8.89
N ASP A 93 7.45 8.47 9.41
CA ASP A 93 7.10 8.18 10.80
C ASP A 93 7.14 6.69 11.12
N VAL A 94 6.61 5.84 10.22
CA VAL A 94 6.64 4.38 10.45
C VAL A 94 8.04 3.79 10.35
N ILE A 95 8.90 4.31 9.48
CA ILE A 95 10.31 3.92 9.42
C ILE A 95 11.02 4.35 10.70
N GLY A 96 10.87 5.61 11.12
CA GLY A 96 11.51 6.16 12.30
C GLY A 96 11.06 5.45 13.58
N ARG A 97 9.77 5.52 13.89
CA ARG A 97 9.23 4.97 15.15
C ARG A 97 9.15 3.45 15.13
N GLY A 98 8.84 2.85 13.98
CA GLY A 98 8.62 1.42 13.86
C GLY A 98 9.89 0.59 13.73
N LEU A 99 10.94 1.11 13.08
CA LEU A 99 12.19 0.36 12.85
C LEU A 99 13.38 0.89 13.65
N LEU A 100 13.50 2.22 13.77
CA LEU A 100 14.68 2.87 14.37
C LEU A 100 14.47 3.25 15.84
N GLY A 101 13.21 3.30 16.30
CA GLY A 101 12.87 3.71 17.66
C GLY A 101 13.06 5.21 17.93
N ILE A 102 13.10 6.04 16.88
CA ILE A 102 13.28 7.50 16.96
C ILE A 102 12.14 8.23 16.27
N THR A 103 11.95 9.52 16.59
CA THR A 103 10.95 10.34 15.92
C THR A 103 11.57 11.18 14.80
N ILE A 104 11.12 11.00 13.57
CA ILE A 104 11.61 11.76 12.42
C ILE A 104 10.75 13.00 12.15
N GLY A 105 9.44 12.94 12.43
CA GLY A 105 8.48 13.98 12.02
C GLY A 105 8.74 15.39 12.55
N CYS A 106 9.40 15.57 13.71
CA CYS A 106 9.73 16.92 14.18
C CYS A 106 10.75 17.63 13.28
N ALA A 107 11.64 16.84 12.63
CA ALA A 107 12.62 17.36 11.69
C ALA A 107 12.00 17.97 10.41
N ARG A 108 10.70 17.78 10.18
CA ARG A 108 9.98 18.35 9.02
C ARG A 108 10.03 19.88 8.97
N CYS A 109 9.97 20.53 10.13
CA CYS A 109 9.83 21.99 10.23
C CYS A 109 11.05 22.68 10.84
N HIS A 110 11.83 21.97 11.66
CA HIS A 110 13.03 22.48 12.31
C HIS A 110 13.93 21.31 12.68
N ASP A 111 15.23 21.54 12.86
CA ASP A 111 16.14 20.46 13.31
C ASP A 111 15.61 19.81 14.60
N HIS A 112 15.68 18.49 14.66
CA HIS A 112 15.05 17.72 15.71
C HIS A 112 15.57 18.16 17.09
N LYS A 113 14.65 18.40 18.04
CA LYS A 113 14.98 19.07 19.30
C LYS A 113 15.98 18.27 20.15
N TYR A 114 15.91 16.95 20.11
CA TYR A 114 16.66 16.06 21.01
C TYR A 114 17.58 15.07 20.27
N ASP A 115 17.29 14.79 19.01
CA ASP A 115 18.00 13.76 18.24
C ASP A 115 18.85 14.48 17.19
N PRO A 116 20.01 13.93 16.78
CA PRO A 116 20.90 14.55 15.80
C PRO A 116 20.35 14.35 14.38
N LEU A 117 19.14 14.82 14.13
CA LEU A 117 18.47 14.76 12.84
C LEU A 117 18.12 16.18 12.39
N THR A 118 18.69 16.60 11.28
CA THR A 118 18.47 17.92 10.68
C THR A 118 17.25 17.92 9.77
N THR A 119 16.74 19.13 9.53
CA THR A 119 15.70 19.38 8.53
C THR A 119 16.16 18.91 7.14
N ALA A 120 17.44 19.10 6.81
CA ALA A 120 18.02 18.65 5.56
C ALA A 120 17.99 17.12 5.40
N GLU A 121 18.28 16.37 6.47
CA GLU A 121 18.19 14.90 6.46
C GLU A 121 16.75 14.41 6.33
N TYR A 122 15.79 15.05 7.00
CA TYR A 122 14.37 14.77 6.80
C TYR A 122 13.98 14.88 5.32
N TYR A 123 14.31 16.00 4.68
CA TYR A 123 13.97 16.21 3.27
C TYR A 123 14.80 15.32 2.33
N GLY A 124 16.02 14.93 2.72
CA GLY A 124 16.81 13.93 2.02
C GLY A 124 16.13 12.55 2.00
N LEU A 125 15.67 12.07 3.17
CA LEU A 125 14.91 10.82 3.28
C LEU A 125 13.57 10.90 2.52
N SER A 126 12.86 12.02 2.64
CA SER A 126 11.64 12.29 1.89
C SER A 126 11.89 12.22 0.38
N GLY A 127 13.00 12.78 -0.10
CA GLY A 127 13.40 12.71 -1.51
C GLY A 127 13.71 11.28 -1.98
N ILE A 128 14.31 10.45 -1.14
CA ILE A 128 14.55 9.02 -1.45
C ILE A 128 13.22 8.29 -1.64
N LEU A 129 12.30 8.43 -0.67
CA LEU A 129 10.97 7.79 -0.78
C LEU A 129 10.13 8.38 -1.92
N GLY A 130 10.24 9.68 -2.16
CA GLY A 130 9.60 10.37 -3.28
C GLY A 130 10.15 10.01 -4.67
N SER A 131 11.31 9.36 -4.71
CA SER A 131 11.87 8.77 -5.93
C SER A 131 11.39 7.33 -6.17
N SER A 132 10.47 6.83 -5.34
CA SER A 132 9.82 5.52 -5.48
C SER A 132 8.36 5.70 -5.92
N TYR A 133 7.78 4.70 -6.58
CA TYR A 133 6.38 4.72 -7.00
C TYR A 133 5.66 3.44 -6.55
N GLU A 134 4.35 3.54 -6.36
CA GLU A 134 3.51 2.36 -6.13
C GLU A 134 3.05 1.80 -7.47
N PRO A 135 3.26 0.51 -7.76
CA PRO A 135 2.77 -0.08 -9.00
C PRO A 135 1.24 -0.15 -9.01
N GLU A 136 0.65 0.18 -10.14
CA GLU A 136 -0.77 -0.04 -10.42
C GLU A 136 -0.96 -1.22 -11.37
N GLN A 137 -2.20 -1.70 -11.55
CA GLN A 137 -2.44 -2.71 -12.59
C GLN A 137 -2.08 -2.14 -13.97
N PRO A 138 -1.37 -2.91 -14.83
CA PRO A 138 -1.06 -4.33 -14.73
C PRO A 138 0.31 -4.69 -14.11
N GLU A 139 1.05 -3.72 -13.56
CA GLU A 139 2.43 -3.90 -13.04
C GLU A 139 2.50 -4.60 -11.68
N LEU A 140 1.36 -4.84 -11.01
CA LEU A 140 1.33 -5.50 -9.71
C LEU A 140 1.99 -6.89 -9.77
N PRO A 141 2.90 -7.21 -8.83
CA PRO A 141 3.63 -8.46 -8.86
C PRO A 141 2.75 -9.66 -8.48
N LEU A 142 2.96 -10.78 -9.16
CA LEU A 142 2.35 -12.07 -8.81
C LEU A 142 3.10 -12.73 -7.64
N LEU A 143 2.48 -12.69 -6.46
CA LEU A 143 3.03 -13.23 -5.21
C LEU A 143 2.99 -14.77 -5.15
N ASP A 144 1.94 -15.37 -5.72
CA ASP A 144 1.78 -16.81 -5.79
C ASP A 144 1.74 -17.29 -7.25
N PRO A 145 2.86 -17.84 -7.77
CA PRO A 145 2.92 -18.39 -9.11
C PRO A 145 1.97 -19.57 -9.30
N ALA A 146 1.60 -20.29 -8.23
CA ALA A 146 0.66 -21.40 -8.33
C ALA A 146 -0.71 -20.89 -8.78
N ASN A 147 -1.11 -19.67 -8.44
CA ASN A 147 -2.37 -19.07 -8.87
C ASN A 147 -2.30 -18.40 -10.26
N SER A 148 -1.14 -18.42 -10.93
CA SER A 148 -1.01 -17.84 -12.27
C SER A 148 -1.94 -18.46 -13.31
N HIS A 149 -2.36 -19.72 -13.12
CA HIS A 149 -3.35 -20.38 -13.97
C HIS A 149 -4.77 -19.82 -13.82
N LEU A 150 -5.04 -19.07 -12.74
CA LEU A 150 -6.32 -18.41 -12.52
C LEU A 150 -6.40 -17.07 -13.25
N GLU A 151 -5.28 -16.50 -13.70
CA GLU A 151 -5.25 -15.23 -14.44
C GLU A 151 -6.16 -15.22 -15.68
N PRO A 152 -6.18 -16.24 -16.56
CA PRO A 152 -7.05 -16.24 -17.74
C PRO A 152 -8.54 -16.30 -17.36
N GLU A 153 -8.89 -17.07 -16.32
CA GLU A 153 -10.26 -17.20 -15.86
C GLU A 153 -10.73 -15.94 -15.13
N TYR A 154 -9.86 -15.37 -14.28
CA TYR A 154 -10.07 -14.07 -13.65
C TYR A 154 -10.24 -12.96 -14.69
N ALA A 155 -9.35 -12.88 -15.69
CA ALA A 155 -9.43 -11.89 -16.77
C ALA A 155 -10.73 -12.02 -17.57
N LYS A 156 -11.18 -13.26 -17.84
CA LYS A 156 -12.47 -13.51 -18.48
C LYS A 156 -13.63 -13.01 -17.61
N GLN A 157 -13.69 -13.42 -16.34
CA GLN A 157 -14.76 -13.01 -15.42
C GLN A 157 -14.78 -11.49 -15.19
N LEU A 158 -13.60 -10.87 -15.10
CA LEU A 158 -13.46 -9.42 -15.00
C LEU A 158 -13.98 -8.73 -16.26
N GLY A 159 -13.65 -9.24 -17.44
CA GLY A 159 -14.15 -8.73 -18.72
C GLY A 159 -15.68 -8.81 -18.82
N GLU A 160 -16.27 -9.94 -18.47
CA GLU A 160 -17.73 -10.15 -18.42
C GLU A 160 -18.39 -9.16 -17.44
N ARG A 161 -17.89 -9.08 -16.20
CA ARG A 161 -18.43 -8.15 -15.20
C ARG A 161 -18.27 -6.68 -15.59
N LEU A 162 -17.16 -6.31 -16.21
CA LEU A 162 -16.91 -4.95 -16.68
C LEU A 162 -17.87 -4.58 -17.83
N HIS A 163 -18.14 -5.51 -18.74
CA HIS A 163 -19.13 -5.35 -19.79
C HIS A 163 -20.52 -5.11 -19.19
N ASP A 164 -20.95 -5.97 -18.26
CA ASP A 164 -22.26 -5.88 -17.62
C ASP A 164 -22.41 -4.58 -16.81
N PHE A 165 -21.37 -4.19 -16.08
CA PHE A 165 -21.33 -2.93 -15.36
C PHE A 165 -21.47 -1.72 -16.31
N LYS A 166 -20.75 -1.70 -17.43
CA LYS A 166 -20.86 -0.61 -18.42
C LYS A 166 -22.24 -0.54 -19.04
N ALA A 167 -22.83 -1.68 -19.37
CA ALA A 167 -24.19 -1.76 -19.89
C ALA A 167 -25.22 -1.22 -18.87
N GLU A 168 -25.09 -1.61 -17.60
CA GLU A 168 -25.95 -1.10 -16.53
C GLU A 168 -25.79 0.40 -16.31
N PHE A 169 -24.55 0.87 -16.25
CA PHE A 169 -24.24 2.28 -16.09
C PHE A 169 -24.83 3.12 -17.24
N GLN A 170 -24.70 2.66 -18.48
CA GLN A 170 -25.28 3.34 -19.63
C GLN A 170 -26.81 3.39 -19.54
N ARG A 171 -27.47 2.28 -19.18
CA ARG A 171 -28.93 2.25 -18.98
C ARG A 171 -29.38 3.24 -17.91
N LEU A 172 -28.69 3.29 -16.78
CA LEU A 172 -29.01 4.21 -15.70
C LEU A 172 -28.78 5.67 -16.12
N HIS A 173 -27.69 5.94 -16.83
CA HIS A 173 -27.39 7.26 -17.38
C HIS A 173 -28.49 7.73 -18.33
N ASP A 174 -28.91 6.89 -19.29
CA ASP A 174 -29.96 7.21 -20.26
C ASP A 174 -31.31 7.46 -19.56
N SER A 175 -31.63 6.68 -18.52
CA SER A 175 -32.82 6.87 -17.70
C SER A 175 -32.83 8.22 -16.98
N ILE A 176 -31.73 8.57 -16.32
CA ILE A 176 -31.59 9.87 -15.62
C ILE A 176 -31.70 11.02 -16.62
N GLN A 177 -31.04 10.92 -17.78
CA GLN A 177 -31.14 11.93 -18.83
C GLN A 177 -32.57 12.09 -19.36
N HIS A 178 -33.31 10.99 -19.49
CA HIS A 178 -34.71 11.04 -19.89
C HIS A 178 -35.58 11.76 -18.85
N GLU A 179 -35.44 11.43 -17.57
CA GLU A 179 -36.17 12.09 -16.48
C GLU A 179 -35.83 13.58 -16.41
N MET A 180 -34.54 13.95 -16.47
CA MET A 180 -34.12 15.35 -16.44
C MET A 180 -34.72 16.19 -17.57
N ARG A 181 -34.89 15.60 -18.78
CA ARG A 181 -35.55 16.27 -19.90
C ARG A 181 -37.06 16.39 -19.73
N ALA A 182 -37.69 15.48 -18.99
CA ALA A 182 -39.12 15.55 -18.72
C ALA A 182 -39.49 16.62 -17.68
N TYR A 183 -38.54 17.04 -16.85
CA TYR A 183 -38.70 18.08 -15.83
C TYR A 183 -38.20 19.49 -16.26
N ALA A 184 -37.65 19.63 -17.46
CA ALA A 184 -37.17 20.90 -18.04
C ALA A 184 -38.21 21.49 -19.01
#